data_AF-A0A927U350-F1
#
_entry.id   AF-A0A927U350-F1
#
_cell.length_a   1.000
_cell.length_b   1.000
_cell.length_c   1.000
_cell.angle_alpha   90.00
_cell.angle_beta   90.00
_cell.angle_gamma   90.00
#
_symmetry.space_group_name_H-M   'P 1'
#
loop_
_entity.id
_entity.type
_entity.pdbx_description
1 polymer ?
#
loop_
_entity_poly.entity_id
_entity_poly.type
_entity_poly.pdbx_seq_one_letter_code
_entity_poly.pdbx_strand_id
1 'polypeptide(L)'
;MNKILLLLIGLLIGMIAGGIIVGGMSLHIMVFLAKNKDANIMKFKSYFELALKMIEKLISGDELFQTLVQKKYNKLAIYGCGSMGRLLVKLLEREGIFVCFFIDKGLEGKNIDGKNVRGVNDIDTDVDCIIVTPYLDFEDIENELKHLNEEREVLPLNLIV
;
A
#
# COMPACT_ATOMS: atom_id res chain seq x y z
N MET A 1 36.65 48.54 28.37
CA MET A 1 36.43 47.16 27.90
C MET A 1 37.10 47.00 26.55
N ASN A 2 38.07 46.10 26.41
CA ASN A 2 38.84 45.96 25.17
C ASN A 2 37.93 45.46 24.04
N LYS A 3 37.97 46.08 22.85
CA LYS A 3 37.18 45.66 21.67
C LYS A 3 37.35 44.16 21.33
N ILE A 4 38.54 43.63 21.63
CA ILE A 4 38.89 42.21 21.51
C ILE A 4 38.01 41.32 22.41
N LEU A 5 37.71 41.75 23.64
CA LEU A 5 36.89 40.98 24.59
C LEU A 5 35.43 40.87 24.12
N LEU A 6 34.88 41.95 23.54
CA LEU A 6 33.53 41.96 22.95
C LEU A 6 33.40 40.99 21.76
N LEU A 7 34.42 40.93 20.91
CA LEU A 7 34.49 39.99 19.79
C LEU A 7 34.49 38.53 20.24
N LEU A 8 35.26 38.20 21.28
CA LEU A 8 35.33 36.85 21.83
C LEU A 8 33.99 36.40 22.44
N ILE A 9 33.29 37.30 23.13
CA ILE A 9 31.97 37.00 23.72
C ILE A 9 30.92 36.74 22.62
N GLY A 10 30.90 37.56 21.56
CA GLY A 10 29.97 37.36 20.44
C GLY A 10 30.19 36.04 19.71
N LEU A 11 31.46 35.62 19.55
CA LEU A 11 31.80 34.34 18.92
C LEU A 11 31.34 33.16 19.78
N LEU A 12 31.49 33.26 21.12
CA LEU A 12 31.03 32.22 22.05
C LEU A 12 29.51 32.05 22.02
N ILE A 13 28.76 33.16 22.03
CA ILE A 13 27.29 33.15 21.97
C ILE A 13 26.80 32.58 20.63
N GLY A 14 27.45 32.95 19.52
CA GLY A 14 27.14 32.43 18.20
C GLY A 14 27.36 30.91 18.09
N MET A 15 28.42 30.38 18.70
CA MET A 15 28.68 28.94 18.75
C MET A 15 27.62 28.18 19.56
N ILE A 16 27.21 28.72 20.71
CA ILE A 16 26.18 28.11 21.55
C ILE A 16 24.82 28.11 20.82
N ALA A 17 24.41 29.26 20.27
CA ALA A 17 23.15 29.37 19.53
C ALA A 17 23.13 28.49 18.28
N GLY A 18 24.23 28.46 17.52
CA GLY A 18 24.38 27.59 16.35
C GLY A 18 24.31 26.10 16.71
N GLY A 19 24.96 25.69 17.80
CA GLY A 19 24.92 24.32 18.30
C GLY A 19 23.51 23.85 18.69
N ILE A 20 22.72 24.71 19.33
CA ILE A 20 21.33 24.41 19.69
C ILE A 20 20.46 24.23 18.45
N ILE A 21 20.57 25.12 17.46
CA ILE A 21 19.77 25.06 16.23
C ILE A 21 20.13 23.82 15.40
N VAL A 22 21.43 23.60 15.14
CA VAL A 22 21.91 22.44 14.35
C VAL A 22 21.66 21.13 15.08
N GLY A 23 21.88 21.09 16.39
CA GLY A 23 21.59 19.92 17.23
C GLY A 23 20.10 19.57 17.26
N GLY A 24 19.24 20.57 17.47
CA GLY A 24 17.78 20.40 17.47
C GLY A 24 17.23 19.92 16.13
N MET A 25 17.73 20.48 15.02
CA MET A 25 17.31 20.09 13.67
C MET A 25 17.83 18.70 13.28
N SER A 26 19.07 18.36 13.64
CA SER A 26 19.62 17.01 13.38
C SER A 26 18.89 15.93 14.17
N LEU A 27 18.47 16.21 15.41
CA LEU A 27 17.63 15.29 16.19
C LEU A 27 16.24 15.10 15.57
N HIS A 28 15.58 16.17 15.12
CA HIS A 28 14.27 16.07 14.44
C HIS A 28 14.35 15.19 13.18
N ILE A 29 15.38 15.39 12.37
CA ILE A 29 15.62 14.58 11.16
C ILE A 29 15.85 13.11 11.55
N MET A 30 16.67 12.84 12.57
CA MET A 30 16.95 11.47 13.01
C MET A 30 15.70 10.74 13.51
N VAL A 31 14.86 11.41 14.31
CA VAL A 31 13.58 10.86 14.79
C VAL A 31 12.61 10.62 13.63
N PHE A 32 12.54 11.54 12.67
CA PHE A 32 11.70 11.39 11.47
C PHE A 32 12.16 10.22 10.59
N LEU A 33 13.47 10.05 10.40
CA LEU A 33 14.05 8.93 9.66
C LEU A 33 13.82 7.59 10.37
N ALA A 34 13.97 7.55 11.70
CA ALA A 34 13.70 6.36 12.49
C ALA A 34 12.23 5.92 12.36
N LYS A 35 11.28 6.85 12.55
CA LYS A 35 9.84 6.56 12.40
C LYS A 35 9.47 6.04 11.00
N ASN A 36 9.99 6.69 9.94
CA ASN A 36 9.71 6.24 8.57
C ASN A 36 10.36 4.90 8.25
N LYS A 37 11.56 4.66 8.78
CA LYS A 37 12.25 3.37 8.63
C LYS A 37 11.43 2.26 9.28
N ASP A 38 10.94 2.48 10.50
CA ASP A 38 10.11 1.52 11.21
C ASP A 38 8.80 1.23 10.45
N ALA A 39 8.12 2.27 9.95
CA ALA A 39 6.89 2.10 9.17
C ALA A 39 7.12 1.29 7.87
N ASN A 40 8.20 1.57 7.14
CA ASN A 40 8.55 0.81 5.93
C ASN A 40 8.95 -0.63 6.24
N ILE A 41 9.67 -0.87 7.33
CA ILE A 41 10.03 -2.21 7.80
C ILE A 41 8.75 -2.98 8.17
N MET A 42 7.80 -2.36 8.87
CA MET A 42 6.52 -2.96 9.20
C MET A 42 5.72 -3.29 7.94
N LYS A 43 5.61 -2.35 6.98
CA LYS A 43 4.94 -2.59 5.69
C LYS A 43 5.55 -3.77 4.94
N PHE A 44 6.89 -3.81 4.83
CA PHE A 44 7.59 -4.93 4.21
C PHE A 44 7.34 -6.25 4.93
N LYS A 45 7.44 -6.26 6.27
CA LYS A 45 7.19 -7.45 7.09
C LYS A 45 5.78 -7.98 6.88
N SER A 46 4.76 -7.12 6.86
CA SER A 46 3.37 -7.53 6.67
C SER A 46 3.14 -8.14 5.29
N TYR A 47 3.67 -7.56 4.21
CA TYR A 47 3.59 -8.19 2.87
C TYR A 47 4.38 -9.50 2.77
N PHE A 48 5.52 -9.59 3.45
CA PHE A 48 6.31 -10.81 3.48
C PHE A 48 5.58 -11.94 4.21
N GLU A 49 4.98 -11.67 5.37
CA GLU A 49 4.15 -12.63 6.11
C GLU A 49 2.93 -13.08 5.30
N LEU A 50 2.27 -12.14 4.61
CA LEU A 50 1.17 -12.46 3.70
C LEU A 50 1.60 -13.40 2.57
N ALA A 51 2.75 -13.11 1.94
CA ALA A 51 3.29 -13.95 0.88
C ALA A 51 3.66 -15.36 1.39
N LEU A 52 4.25 -15.45 2.60
CA LEU A 52 4.52 -16.74 3.24
C LEU A 52 3.22 -17.53 3.49
N LYS A 53 2.19 -16.89 4.04
CA LYS A 53 0.88 -17.51 4.26
C LYS A 53 0.27 -18.06 2.95
N MET A 54 0.37 -17.28 1.87
CA MET A 54 -0.07 -17.73 0.55
C MET A 54 0.72 -18.96 0.09
N ILE A 55 2.04 -18.95 0.23
CA ILE A 55 2.91 -20.09 -0.13
C ILE A 55 2.57 -21.33 0.70
N GLU A 56 2.37 -21.20 2.00
CA GLU A 56 2.01 -22.31 2.89
C GLU A 56 0.72 -22.99 2.43
N LYS A 57 -0.33 -22.20 2.14
CA LYS A 57 -1.60 -22.70 1.60
C LYS A 57 -1.44 -23.38 0.23
N LEU A 58 -0.61 -22.81 -0.64
CA LEU A 58 -0.31 -23.39 -1.95
C LEU A 58 0.38 -24.76 -1.83
N ILE A 59 1.22 -24.95 -0.81
CA ILE A 59 1.96 -26.20 -0.57
C ILE A 59 1.08 -27.25 0.12
N SER A 60 0.23 -26.84 1.07
CA SER A 60 -0.68 -27.76 1.77
C SER A 60 -1.77 -28.31 0.86
N GLY A 61 -2.02 -27.67 -0.29
CA GLY A 61 -3.13 -27.99 -1.18
C GLY A 61 -4.46 -27.43 -0.70
N ASP A 62 -4.43 -26.51 0.27
CA ASP A 62 -5.61 -25.79 0.71
C ASP A 62 -6.11 -24.86 -0.40
N GLU A 63 -7.42 -24.67 -0.48
CA GLU A 63 -8.03 -23.69 -1.38
C GLU A 63 -7.66 -22.27 -0.90
N LEU A 64 -6.75 -21.62 -1.63
CA LEU A 64 -6.19 -20.32 -1.25
C LEU A 64 -7.31 -19.27 -1.15
N PHE A 65 -8.27 -19.34 -2.07
CA PHE A 65 -9.38 -18.40 -2.19
C PHE A 65 -10.75 -19.00 -1.86
N GLN A 66 -10.80 -19.97 -0.94
CA GLN A 66 -12.05 -20.64 -0.54
C GLN A 66 -13.19 -19.66 -0.23
N THR A 67 -12.89 -18.54 0.44
CA THR A 67 -13.88 -17.50 0.75
C THR A 67 -14.51 -16.90 -0.50
N LEU A 68 -13.74 -16.69 -1.57
CA LEU A 68 -14.27 -16.16 -2.84
C LEU A 68 -15.14 -17.19 -3.55
N VAL A 69 -14.71 -18.45 -3.56
CA VAL A 69 -15.47 -19.56 -4.17
C VAL A 69 -16.83 -19.73 -3.49
N GLN A 70 -16.88 -19.65 -2.16
CA GLN A 70 -18.13 -19.74 -1.39
C GLN A 70 -19.09 -18.59 -1.68
N LYS A 71 -18.56 -17.37 -1.89
CA LYS A 71 -19.35 -16.18 -2.17
C LYS A 71 -19.85 -16.06 -3.61
N LYS A 72 -19.26 -16.81 -4.56
CA LYS A 72 -19.70 -16.91 -5.96
C LYS A 72 -19.80 -15.57 -6.68
N TYR A 73 -18.77 -14.73 -6.53
CA TYR A 73 -18.66 -13.49 -7.29
C TYR A 73 -18.60 -13.78 -8.80
N ASN A 74 -19.37 -13.02 -9.57
CA ASN A 74 -19.45 -13.17 -11.02
C ASN A 74 -18.48 -12.25 -11.75
N LYS A 75 -18.22 -11.06 -11.19
CA LYS A 75 -17.42 -10.01 -11.83
C LYS A 75 -16.48 -9.41 -10.80
N LEU A 76 -15.26 -9.96 -10.78
CA LEU A 76 -14.22 -9.58 -9.84
C LEU A 76 -13.20 -8.64 -10.50
N ALA A 77 -12.85 -7.54 -9.82
CA ALA A 77 -11.76 -6.65 -10.20
C ALA A 77 -10.68 -6.59 -9.11
N ILE A 78 -9.47 -6.19 -9.49
CA ILE A 78 -8.35 -6.04 -8.55
C ILE A 78 -7.87 -4.60 -8.53
N TYR A 79 -7.85 -3.97 -7.36
CA TYR A 79 -7.22 -2.68 -7.14
C TYR A 79 -5.73 -2.84 -6.86
N GLY A 80 -4.92 -2.14 -7.64
CA GLY A 80 -3.46 -2.17 -7.64
C GLY A 80 -2.89 -3.15 -8.68
N CYS A 81 -2.28 -2.61 -9.73
CA CYS A 81 -1.68 -3.38 -10.84
C CYS A 81 -0.17 -3.66 -10.63
N GLY A 82 0.30 -3.61 -9.39
CA GLY A 82 1.68 -3.93 -9.01
C GLY A 82 2.01 -5.42 -9.10
N SER A 83 3.18 -5.81 -8.61
CA SER A 83 3.60 -7.22 -8.60
C SER A 83 2.65 -8.13 -7.83
N MET A 84 2.10 -7.68 -6.69
CA MET A 84 1.14 -8.46 -5.92
C MET A 84 -0.18 -8.65 -6.67
N GLY A 85 -0.74 -7.59 -7.27
CA GLY A 85 -1.98 -7.67 -8.06
C GLY A 85 -1.85 -8.59 -9.28
N ARG A 86 -0.74 -8.48 -10.03
CA ARG A 86 -0.48 -9.38 -11.18
C ARG A 86 -0.29 -10.84 -10.74
N LEU A 87 0.37 -11.08 -9.61
CA LEU A 87 0.49 -12.43 -9.06
C LEU A 87 -0.89 -12.97 -8.63
N LEU A 88 -1.70 -12.14 -7.98
CA LEU A 88 -3.04 -12.48 -7.54
C LEU A 88 -3.94 -12.91 -8.70
N VAL A 89 -3.92 -12.19 -9.84
CA VAL A 89 -4.65 -12.62 -11.05
C VAL A 89 -4.28 -14.04 -11.45
N LYS A 90 -2.97 -14.33 -11.54
CA LYS A 90 -2.50 -15.66 -11.95
C LYS A 90 -2.95 -16.76 -10.99
N LEU A 91 -2.95 -16.48 -9.69
CA LEU A 91 -3.40 -17.42 -8.66
C LEU A 91 -4.92 -17.65 -8.72
N LEU A 92 -5.70 -16.59 -8.87
CA LEU A 92 -7.16 -16.67 -8.99
C LEU A 92 -7.58 -17.43 -10.25
N GLU A 93 -6.97 -17.11 -11.40
CA GLU A 93 -7.28 -17.78 -12.67
C GLU A 93 -6.90 -19.26 -12.65
N ARG A 94 -5.84 -19.64 -11.93
CA ARG A 94 -5.49 -21.04 -11.69
C ARG A 94 -6.57 -21.79 -10.89
N GLU A 95 -7.31 -21.09 -10.03
CA GLU A 95 -8.46 -21.62 -9.28
C GLU A 95 -9.80 -21.42 -10.02
N GLY A 96 -9.75 -21.01 -11.30
CA GLY A 96 -10.94 -20.81 -12.14
C GLY A 96 -11.71 -19.52 -11.85
N ILE A 97 -11.16 -18.61 -11.05
CA ILE A 97 -11.77 -17.32 -10.75
C ILE A 97 -11.29 -16.28 -11.77
N PHE A 98 -12.22 -15.76 -12.57
CA PHE A 98 -11.91 -14.78 -13.61
C PHE A 98 -11.85 -13.35 -13.06
N VAL A 99 -10.78 -12.64 -13.38
CA VAL A 99 -10.62 -11.20 -13.08
C VAL A 99 -10.97 -10.37 -14.31
N CYS A 100 -11.91 -9.45 -14.21
CA CYS A 100 -12.36 -8.63 -15.34
C CYS A 100 -11.30 -7.61 -15.78
N PHE A 101 -10.76 -6.85 -14.84
CA PHE A 101 -9.80 -5.77 -15.09
C PHE A 101 -9.04 -5.39 -13.81
N PHE A 102 -7.99 -4.58 -13.98
CA PHE A 102 -7.31 -3.90 -12.89
C PHE A 102 -7.88 -2.50 -12.68
N ILE A 103 -7.84 -2.03 -11.44
CA ILE A 103 -8.06 -0.63 -11.07
C ILE A 103 -6.73 -0.06 -10.61
N ASP A 104 -6.22 0.97 -11.27
CA ASP A 104 -4.96 1.61 -10.88
C ASP A 104 -4.90 3.07 -11.35
N LYS A 105 -4.57 3.98 -10.43
CA LYS A 105 -4.49 5.42 -10.70
C LYS A 105 -3.31 5.81 -11.58
N GLY A 106 -2.21 5.06 -11.54
CA GLY A 106 -0.97 5.40 -12.25
C GLY A 106 -0.87 4.77 -13.64
N LEU A 107 -1.75 3.82 -13.95
CA LEU A 107 -1.66 2.97 -15.13
C LEU A 107 -2.95 2.91 -15.95
N GLU A 108 -3.91 3.79 -15.67
CA GLU A 108 -5.18 3.91 -16.40
C GLU A 108 -4.98 3.91 -17.93
N GLY A 109 -5.86 3.19 -18.63
CA GLY A 109 -5.85 3.05 -20.09
C GLY A 109 -4.82 2.06 -20.63
N LYS A 110 -3.99 1.46 -19.78
CA LYS A 110 -3.04 0.41 -20.20
C LYS A 110 -3.70 -0.96 -20.25
N ASN A 111 -3.10 -1.87 -21.02
CA ASN A 111 -3.39 -3.29 -20.95
C ASN A 111 -2.17 -4.00 -20.34
N ILE A 112 -2.38 -4.71 -19.24
CA ILE A 112 -1.33 -5.42 -18.50
C ILE A 112 -1.76 -6.88 -18.36
N ASP A 113 -0.92 -7.80 -18.82
CA ASP A 113 -1.19 -9.25 -18.79
C ASP A 113 -2.56 -9.62 -19.40
N GLY A 114 -2.98 -8.91 -20.46
CA GLY A 114 -4.25 -9.14 -21.14
C GLY A 114 -5.47 -8.52 -20.47
N LYS A 115 -5.30 -7.80 -19.34
CA LYS A 115 -6.37 -7.11 -18.62
C LYS A 115 -6.26 -5.60 -18.83
N ASN A 116 -7.38 -4.94 -19.09
CA ASN A 116 -7.43 -3.48 -19.12
C ASN A 116 -7.23 -2.93 -17.70
N VAL A 117 -6.61 -1.76 -17.62
CA VAL A 117 -6.44 -1.01 -16.37
C VAL A 117 -7.34 0.21 -16.42
N ARG A 118 -8.25 0.30 -15.45
CA ARG A 118 -9.22 1.40 -15.33
C ARG A 118 -8.84 2.36 -14.22
N GLY A 119 -9.21 3.62 -14.39
CA GLY A 119 -9.19 4.60 -13.31
C GLY A 119 -10.33 4.33 -12.32
N VAL A 120 -10.25 4.91 -11.13
CA VAL A 120 -11.27 4.75 -10.10
C VAL A 120 -12.63 5.27 -10.56
N ASN A 121 -12.65 6.34 -11.36
CA ASN A 121 -13.89 6.93 -11.88
C ASN A 121 -14.46 6.20 -13.11
N ASP A 122 -13.75 5.23 -13.67
CA ASP A 122 -14.11 4.48 -14.89
C ASP A 122 -14.52 3.02 -14.56
N ILE A 123 -14.85 2.76 -13.29
CA ILE A 123 -15.30 1.45 -12.85
C ILE A 123 -16.79 1.32 -13.18
N ASP A 124 -17.13 0.42 -14.10
CA ASP A 124 -18.53 0.06 -14.37
C ASP A 124 -19.24 -0.40 -13.09
N THR A 125 -20.57 -0.22 -13.03
CA THR A 125 -21.38 -0.66 -11.89
C THR A 125 -21.51 -2.18 -11.79
N ASP A 126 -20.98 -2.94 -12.74
CA ASP A 126 -21.24 -4.36 -12.90
C ASP A 126 -20.28 -5.27 -12.12
N VAL A 127 -19.20 -4.74 -11.55
CA VAL A 127 -18.31 -5.48 -10.65
C VAL A 127 -19.00 -5.68 -9.29
N ASP A 128 -19.14 -6.95 -8.89
CA ASP A 128 -19.73 -7.34 -7.60
C ASP A 128 -18.67 -7.49 -6.50
N CYS A 129 -17.38 -7.59 -6.85
CA CYS A 129 -16.28 -7.67 -5.89
C CYS A 129 -15.01 -6.95 -6.37
N ILE A 130 -14.42 -6.12 -5.50
CA ILE A 130 -13.09 -5.52 -5.71
C ILE A 130 -12.14 -6.03 -4.63
N ILE A 131 -11.04 -6.68 -5.05
CA ILE A 131 -9.96 -7.04 -4.13
C ILE A 131 -8.90 -5.93 -4.12
N VAL A 132 -8.60 -5.40 -2.95
CA VAL A 132 -7.57 -4.38 -2.75
C VAL A 132 -6.24 -5.03 -2.37
N THR A 133 -5.28 -5.00 -3.31
CA THR A 133 -3.92 -5.53 -3.08
C THR A 133 -3.07 -4.67 -2.14
N PRO A 134 -3.11 -3.32 -2.17
CA PRO A 134 -2.45 -2.51 -1.15
C PRO A 134 -3.26 -2.50 0.16
N TYR A 135 -3.40 -3.67 0.81
CA TYR A 135 -4.35 -3.87 1.91
C TYR A 135 -4.02 -3.07 3.19
N LEU A 136 -2.78 -2.61 3.34
CA LEU A 136 -2.40 -1.72 4.45
C LEU A 136 -2.94 -0.29 4.27
N ASP A 137 -3.29 0.07 3.03
CA ASP A 137 -3.89 1.35 2.66
C ASP A 137 -5.40 1.14 2.37
N PHE A 138 -6.00 0.04 2.87
CA PHE A 138 -7.35 -0.40 2.53
C PHE A 138 -8.43 0.59 2.92
N GLU A 139 -8.39 1.17 4.12
CA GLU A 139 -9.44 2.07 4.62
C GLU A 139 -9.62 3.28 3.70
N ASP A 140 -8.50 3.90 3.29
CA ASP A 140 -8.51 5.04 2.38
C ASP A 140 -9.06 4.66 1.00
N ILE A 141 -8.66 3.49 0.48
CA ILE A 141 -9.09 2.99 -0.82
C ILE A 141 -10.56 2.57 -0.79
N GLU A 142 -11.01 1.93 0.28
CA GLU A 142 -12.39 1.50 0.45
C GLU A 142 -13.32 2.72 0.49
N ASN A 143 -12.95 3.76 1.23
CA ASN A 143 -13.69 5.01 1.27
C ASN A 143 -13.79 5.67 -0.11
N GLU A 144 -12.69 5.67 -0.88
CA GLU A 144 -12.69 6.18 -2.25
C GLU A 144 -13.62 5.37 -3.17
N LEU A 145 -13.62 4.04 -3.05
CA LEU A 145 -14.44 3.15 -3.88
C LEU A 145 -15.93 3.17 -3.50
N LYS A 146 -16.25 3.34 -2.21
CA LYS A 146 -17.64 3.40 -1.69
C LYS A 146 -18.45 4.54 -2.31
N HIS A 147 -17.81 5.65 -2.65
CA HIS A 147 -18.47 6.79 -3.29
C HIS A 147 -19.06 6.47 -4.68
N LEU A 148 -18.71 5.34 -5.30
CA LEU A 148 -19.11 4.99 -6.65
C LEU A 148 -20.32 4.06 -6.72
N ASN A 149 -20.44 3.11 -5.78
CA ASN A 149 -21.59 2.20 -5.67
C ASN A 149 -21.53 1.45 -4.32
N GLU A 150 -22.63 1.42 -3.56
CA GLU A 150 -22.70 0.75 -2.24
C GLU A 150 -22.96 -0.76 -2.33
N GLU A 151 -23.40 -1.28 -3.48
CA GLU A 151 -23.78 -2.70 -3.62
C GLU A 151 -22.61 -3.67 -3.86
N ARG A 152 -21.40 -3.15 -4.16
CA ARG A 152 -20.20 -3.97 -4.41
C ARG A 152 -19.48 -4.31 -3.12
N GLU A 153 -18.98 -5.54 -3.02
CA GLU A 153 -18.11 -5.90 -1.90
C GLU A 153 -16.68 -5.45 -2.18
N VAL A 154 -16.03 -4.79 -1.22
CA VAL A 154 -14.63 -4.39 -1.32
C VAL A 154 -13.85 -5.13 -0.23
N LEU A 155 -12.88 -5.95 -0.65
CA LEU A 155 -12.17 -6.87 0.24
C LEU A 155 -10.67 -6.57 0.24
N PRO A 156 -10.02 -6.46 1.42
CA PRO A 156 -8.58 -6.36 1.47
C PRO A 156 -7.94 -7.73 1.22
N LEU A 157 -6.80 -7.76 0.51
CA LEU A 157 -6.13 -9.01 0.15
C LEU A 157 -5.88 -9.92 1.35
N ASN A 158 -5.46 -9.39 2.50
CA ASN A 158 -5.16 -10.19 3.69
C ASN A 158 -6.37 -10.92 4.30
N LEU A 159 -7.60 -10.57 3.92
CA LEU A 159 -8.81 -11.26 4.39
C LEU A 159 -9.17 -12.47 3.52
N ILE A 160 -8.76 -12.46 2.25
CA ILE A 160 -9.14 -13.50 1.29
C ILE A 160 -8.11 -14.62 1.14
N VAL A 161 -6.90 -14.41 1.65
CA VAL A 161 -5.82 -15.41 1.72
C VAL A 161 -5.53 -15.84 3.13
#